data_AF-A0A351KGU2-F1
#
_entry.id   AF-A0A351KGU2-F1
#
_cell.length_a   1.000
_cell.length_b   1.000
_cell.length_c   1.000
_cell.angle_alpha   90.00
_cell.angle_beta   90.00
_cell.angle_gamma   90.00
#
_symmetry.space_group_name_H-M   'P 1'
#
loop_
_entity.id
_entity.type
_entity.pdbx_description
1 polymer ?
#
loop_
_entity_poly.entity_id
_entity_poly.type
_entity_poly.pdbx_seq_one_letter_code
_entity_poly.pdbx_strand_id
1 'polypeptide(L)'
;FINSLKLSKSSLEIPISEIKKSINKLTELNKISNYNVKIVFNNLNSNSINKYYFFIKTSYPTNEMYDEGIKTLTYNAIRENPHAKVINQSLRDNVNALLKEKDCYEALYINDKNEITEGSRSNTFFLKGKKVYTAPAKDVLLGVTRQRIIRLCRENGIEVIEMPIKLNEINKFDAVFMSGTSPKVLPIKYIDDIKYDTKYPLLLKIMKIYDDEINNYLKK
;
A
#
# COMPACT_ATOMS: atom_id res chain seq x y z
N PHE A 1 9.53 8.53 2.95
CA PHE A 1 10.23 8.74 4.23
C PHE A 1 10.49 10.23 4.47
N ILE A 2 11.32 10.89 3.65
CA ILE A 2 11.63 12.32 3.78
C ILE A 2 10.39 13.21 3.76
N ASN A 3 9.44 12.95 2.85
CA ASN A 3 8.17 13.69 2.82
C ASN A 3 7.38 13.53 4.13
N SER A 4 7.43 12.35 4.77
CA SER A 4 6.75 12.13 6.04
C SER A 4 7.45 12.85 7.20
N LEU A 5 8.78 12.99 7.19
CA LEU A 5 9.51 13.82 8.16
C LEU A 5 9.14 15.30 8.01
N LYS A 6 9.12 15.82 6.78
CA LYS A 6 8.74 17.22 6.50
C LYS A 6 7.31 17.53 6.98
N LEU A 7 6.38 16.60 6.77
CA LEU A 7 4.99 16.73 7.22
C LEU A 7 4.82 16.62 8.75
N SER A 8 5.79 16.04 9.47
CA SER A 8 5.75 15.88 10.92
C SER A 8 6.20 17.11 11.73
N LYS A 9 6.46 18.26 11.08
CA LYS A 9 6.98 19.51 11.67
C LYS A 9 8.34 19.38 12.39
N SER A 10 9.08 18.29 12.15
CA SER A 10 10.45 18.13 12.62
C SER A 10 11.39 19.07 11.85
N SER A 11 12.22 19.83 12.57
CA SER A 11 13.25 20.73 12.00
C SER A 11 14.51 20.01 11.52
N LEU A 12 14.55 18.67 11.64
CA LEU A 12 15.74 17.87 11.34
C LEU A 12 15.75 17.36 9.90
N GLU A 13 16.71 17.85 9.12
CA GLU A 13 17.07 17.27 7.82
C GLU A 13 18.02 16.09 8.02
N ILE A 14 17.60 14.89 7.60
CA ILE A 14 18.46 13.70 7.60
C ILE A 14 18.93 13.47 6.16
N PRO A 15 20.24 13.61 5.86
CA PRO A 15 20.76 13.40 4.51
C PRO A 15 20.52 11.98 4.01
N ILE A 16 20.16 11.85 2.72
CA ILE A 16 19.99 10.54 2.07
C ILE A 16 21.27 9.70 2.14
N SER A 17 22.44 10.34 2.09
CA SER A 17 23.74 9.69 2.21
C SER A 17 23.90 8.97 3.56
N GLU A 18 23.42 9.56 4.66
CA GLU A 18 23.47 8.97 6.00
C GLU A 18 22.57 7.74 6.10
N ILE A 19 21.37 7.81 5.51
CA ILE A 19 20.43 6.69 5.44
C ILE A 19 21.04 5.54 4.65
N LYS A 20 21.63 5.82 3.47
CA LYS A 20 22.32 4.81 2.65
C LYS A 20 23.46 4.15 3.41
N LYS A 21 24.29 4.94 4.08
CA LYS A 21 25.40 4.42 4.90
C LYS A 21 24.91 3.49 6.01
N SER A 22 23.80 3.84 6.67
CA SER A 22 23.20 3.01 7.72
C SER A 22 22.64 1.69 7.18
N ILE A 23 22.01 1.72 6.01
CA ILE A 23 21.52 0.51 5.32
C ILE A 23 22.69 -0.40 4.93
N ASN A 24 23.74 0.15 4.33
CA ASN A 24 24.93 -0.63 3.94
C ASN A 24 25.60 -1.27 5.14
N LYS A 25 25.74 -0.53 6.26
CA LYS A 25 26.27 -1.10 7.49
C LYS A 25 25.40 -2.25 8.02
N LEU A 26 24.08 -2.11 7.96
CA LEU A 26 23.16 -3.15 8.38
C LEU A 26 23.28 -4.41 7.49
N THR A 27 23.41 -4.26 6.17
CA THR A 27 23.56 -5.39 5.24
C THR A 27 24.90 -6.09 5.40
N GLU A 28 26.00 -5.34 5.55
CA GLU A 28 27.34 -5.88 5.81
C GLU A 28 27.37 -6.71 7.11
N LEU A 29 26.84 -6.18 8.20
CA LEU A 29 26.84 -6.84 9.51
C LEU A 29 26.07 -8.17 9.51
N ASN A 30 25.03 -8.29 8.69
CA ASN A 30 24.17 -9.47 8.68
C ASN A 30 24.47 -10.42 7.50
N LYS A 31 25.38 -10.06 6.58
CA LYS A 31 25.73 -10.85 5.38
C LYS A 31 24.51 -11.24 4.54
N ILE A 32 23.56 -10.32 4.41
CA ILE A 32 22.29 -10.53 3.74
C ILE A 32 22.19 -9.60 2.52
N SER A 33 21.78 -10.16 1.37
CA SER A 33 21.64 -9.41 0.11
C SER A 33 20.20 -9.10 -0.30
N ASN A 34 19.19 -9.84 0.18
CA ASN A 34 17.81 -9.68 -0.28
C ASN A 34 16.77 -9.69 0.86
N TYR A 35 16.63 -8.56 1.56
CA TYR A 35 15.66 -8.39 2.65
C TYR A 35 14.99 -7.02 2.63
N ASN A 36 13.80 -6.97 3.22
CA ASN A 36 13.13 -5.70 3.49
C ASN A 36 13.75 -5.00 4.71
N VAL A 37 14.16 -3.75 4.51
CA VAL A 37 14.63 -2.87 5.59
C VAL A 37 13.49 -1.99 6.07
N LYS A 38 13.18 -2.05 7.35
CA LYS A 38 12.27 -1.10 8.01
C LYS A 38 13.10 -0.01 8.67
N ILE A 39 12.72 1.24 8.38
CA ILE A 39 13.34 2.42 8.95
C ILE A 39 12.30 3.17 9.76
N VAL A 40 12.59 3.42 11.04
CA VAL A 40 11.69 4.10 11.99
C VAL A 40 12.44 5.21 12.69
N PHE A 41 11.77 6.37 12.81
CA PHE A 41 12.29 7.54 13.50
C PHE A 41 11.28 7.89 14.59
N ASN A 42 11.74 7.89 15.84
CA ASN A 42 10.95 8.22 17.03
C ASN A 42 11.45 9.53 17.65
N ASN A 43 10.62 10.12 18.51
CA ASN A 43 10.93 11.36 19.25
C ASN A 43 11.21 12.56 18.33
N LEU A 44 10.38 12.74 17.29
CA LEU A 44 10.52 13.80 16.29
C LEU A 44 10.45 15.23 16.86
N ASN A 45 9.91 15.39 18.08
CA ASN A 45 9.77 16.65 18.81
C ASN A 45 10.84 16.85 19.91
N SER A 46 11.81 15.95 20.03
CA SER A 46 12.91 16.04 21.01
C SER A 46 14.19 16.54 20.33
N ASN A 47 15.13 17.08 21.13
CA ASN A 47 16.48 17.43 20.68
C ASN A 47 17.29 16.21 20.18
N SER A 48 16.83 14.98 20.48
CA SER A 48 17.44 13.74 19.99
C SER A 48 16.39 12.83 19.34
N ILE A 49 16.58 12.53 18.06
CA ILE A 49 15.75 11.58 17.31
C ILE A 49 16.38 10.19 17.42
N ASN A 50 15.58 9.22 17.84
CA ASN A 50 15.99 7.82 17.82
C ASN A 50 15.76 7.25 16.41
N LYS A 51 16.83 6.74 15.80
CA LYS A 51 16.84 6.18 14.44
C LYS A 51 17.00 4.66 14.52
N TYR A 52 16.02 3.92 14.03
CA TYR A 52 16.05 2.45 14.01
C TYR A 52 16.06 1.94 12.58
N TYR A 53 17.02 1.05 12.29
CA TYR A 53 17.16 0.34 11.02
C TYR A 53 17.23 -1.14 11.33
N PHE A 54 16.27 -1.91 10.81
CA PHE A 54 16.24 -3.34 11.07
C PHE A 54 15.57 -4.10 9.93
N PHE A 55 15.99 -5.36 9.76
CA PHE A 55 15.33 -6.26 8.83
C PHE A 55 13.98 -6.69 9.37
N ILE A 56 13.01 -6.79 8.47
CA ILE A 56 11.72 -7.41 8.76
C ILE A 56 11.56 -8.63 7.88
N LYS A 57 10.98 -9.70 8.45
CA LYS A 57 10.60 -10.87 7.67
C LYS A 57 9.61 -10.44 6.60
N THR A 58 9.93 -10.71 5.35
CA THR A 58 9.03 -10.41 4.25
C THR A 58 8.01 -11.53 4.13
N SER A 59 6.73 -11.18 4.15
CA SER A 59 5.67 -12.06 3.67
C SER A 59 5.27 -11.57 2.29
N TYR A 60 5.45 -12.42 1.29
CA TYR A 60 4.96 -12.20 -0.07
C TYR A 60 3.68 -13.00 -0.26
N PRO A 61 2.69 -12.50 -1.03
CA PRO A 61 1.53 -13.30 -1.38
C PRO A 61 1.95 -14.59 -2.11
N THR A 62 1.18 -15.66 -1.92
CA THR A 62 1.37 -16.91 -2.66
C THR A 62 0.87 -16.75 -4.11
N ASN A 63 1.29 -17.65 -5.00
CA ASN A 63 0.75 -17.68 -6.37
C ASN A 63 -0.77 -17.83 -6.38
N GLU A 64 -1.30 -18.67 -5.48
CA GLU A 64 -2.75 -18.83 -5.30
C GLU A 64 -3.44 -17.51 -4.94
N MET A 65 -2.83 -16.66 -4.10
CA MET A 65 -3.40 -15.34 -3.80
C MET A 65 -3.40 -14.41 -5.02
N TYR A 66 -2.42 -14.52 -5.92
CA TYR A 66 -2.43 -13.79 -7.19
C TYR A 66 -3.45 -14.36 -8.17
N ASP A 67 -3.66 -15.67 -8.15
CA ASP A 67 -4.57 -16.33 -9.07
C ASP A 67 -6.03 -16.22 -8.66
N GLU A 68 -6.33 -16.51 -7.40
CA GLU A 68 -7.69 -16.54 -6.89
C GLU A 68 -8.14 -15.21 -6.30
N GLY A 69 -7.20 -14.37 -5.87
CA GLY A 69 -7.43 -13.16 -5.11
C GLY A 69 -7.68 -13.40 -3.62
N ILE A 70 -7.54 -12.32 -2.85
CA ILE A 70 -7.64 -12.35 -1.39
C ILE A 70 -9.03 -11.95 -0.89
N LYS A 71 -9.35 -12.34 0.35
CA LYS A 71 -10.47 -11.80 1.11
C LYS A 71 -10.04 -10.52 1.85
N THR A 72 -10.91 -9.52 1.84
CA THR A 72 -10.73 -8.27 2.57
C THR A 72 -12.02 -7.93 3.30
N LEU A 73 -11.89 -7.10 4.34
CA LEU A 73 -13.04 -6.60 5.11
C LEU A 73 -12.98 -5.08 5.20
N THR A 74 -14.12 -4.45 5.49
CA THR A 74 -14.17 -3.01 5.79
C THR A 74 -13.94 -2.73 7.27
N TYR A 75 -13.29 -1.60 7.56
CA TYR A 75 -12.99 -1.19 8.93
C TYR A 75 -13.10 0.33 9.07
N ASN A 76 -13.88 0.81 10.03
CA ASN A 76 -14.04 2.24 10.29
C ASN A 76 -12.76 2.80 10.95
N ALA A 77 -12.00 3.62 10.21
CA ALA A 77 -10.82 4.29 10.71
C ALA A 77 -10.53 5.57 9.91
N ILE A 78 -10.19 6.63 10.63
CA ILE A 78 -9.79 7.92 10.06
C ILE A 78 -8.29 8.11 10.32
N ARG A 79 -7.55 8.53 9.29
CA ARG A 79 -6.17 8.99 9.45
C ARG A 79 -6.17 10.50 9.59
N GLU A 80 -5.71 11.01 10.73
CA GLU A 80 -5.57 12.46 10.96
C GLU A 80 -4.69 13.15 9.91
N ASN A 81 -3.62 12.48 9.47
CA ASN A 81 -2.77 12.92 8.36
C ASN A 81 -2.53 11.74 7.38
N PRO A 82 -3.33 11.60 6.31
CA PRO A 82 -3.22 10.47 5.39
C PRO A 82 -1.89 10.46 4.62
N HIS A 83 -1.28 11.61 4.40
CA HIS A 83 0.00 11.73 3.68
C HIS A 83 1.23 11.33 4.51
N ALA A 84 1.10 11.29 5.83
CA ALA A 84 2.17 10.89 6.72
C ALA A 84 2.12 9.38 7.00
N LYS A 85 3.23 8.68 6.77
CA LYS A 85 3.38 7.26 7.13
C LYS A 85 3.65 7.11 8.62
N VAL A 86 2.64 7.42 9.43
CA VAL A 86 2.68 7.30 10.90
C VAL A 86 2.30 5.89 11.31
N ILE A 87 2.96 5.38 12.36
CA ILE A 87 2.63 4.09 12.97
C ILE A 87 1.68 4.37 14.13
N ASN A 88 0.41 4.01 13.98
CA ASN A 88 -0.52 3.89 15.09
C ASN A 88 -0.56 2.40 15.51
N GLN A 89 0.06 2.07 16.65
CA GLN A 89 0.25 0.69 17.08
C GLN A 89 -1.07 0.05 17.54
N SER A 90 -1.88 0.76 18.33
CA SER A 90 -3.17 0.24 18.82
C SER A 90 -4.14 -0.04 17.67
N LEU A 91 -4.26 0.87 16.70
CA LEU A 91 -5.07 0.64 15.50
C LEU A 91 -4.59 -0.60 14.73
N ARG A 92 -3.27 -0.76 14.58
CA ARG A 92 -2.69 -1.92 13.88
C ARG A 92 -2.99 -3.22 14.59
N ASP A 93 -2.88 -3.25 15.91
CA ASP A 93 -3.09 -4.48 16.68
C ASP A 93 -4.57 -4.89 16.63
N ASN A 94 -5.49 -3.93 16.74
CA ASN A 94 -6.92 -4.16 16.58
C ASN A 94 -7.27 -4.71 15.18
N VAL A 95 -6.76 -4.06 14.13
CA VAL A 95 -6.97 -4.51 12.75
C VAL A 95 -6.39 -5.91 12.53
N ASN A 96 -5.19 -6.21 13.04
CA ASN A 96 -4.60 -7.54 12.88
C ASN A 96 -5.38 -8.64 13.60
N ALA A 97 -5.89 -8.36 14.80
CA ALA A 97 -6.71 -9.30 15.54
C ALA A 97 -7.98 -9.63 14.73
N LEU A 98 -8.64 -8.62 14.19
CA LEU A 98 -9.85 -8.79 13.37
C LEU A 98 -9.55 -9.55 12.07
N LEU A 99 -8.48 -9.21 11.36
CA LEU A 99 -8.07 -9.90 10.14
C LEU A 99 -7.81 -11.39 10.37
N LYS A 100 -7.18 -11.73 11.50
CA LYS A 100 -6.94 -13.11 11.91
C LYS A 100 -8.24 -13.83 12.26
N GLU A 101 -9.15 -13.18 12.98
CA GLU A 101 -10.45 -13.73 13.36
C GLU A 101 -11.32 -14.03 12.13
N LYS A 102 -11.33 -13.12 11.15
CA LYS A 102 -12.17 -13.20 9.96
C LYS A 102 -11.51 -13.87 8.75
N ASP A 103 -10.30 -14.41 8.91
CA ASP A 103 -9.52 -15.00 7.81
C ASP A 103 -9.41 -14.06 6.58
N CYS A 104 -9.14 -12.79 6.87
CA CYS A 104 -9.00 -11.75 5.85
C CYS A 104 -7.54 -11.31 5.75
N TYR A 105 -7.10 -10.99 4.52
CA TYR A 105 -5.72 -10.60 4.25
C TYR A 105 -5.49 -9.11 4.57
N GLU A 106 -6.47 -8.27 4.29
CA GLU A 106 -6.35 -6.81 4.44
C GLU A 106 -7.68 -6.18 4.86
N ALA A 107 -7.58 -5.07 5.59
CA ALA A 107 -8.73 -4.25 5.97
C ALA A 107 -8.75 -2.97 5.14
N LEU A 108 -9.91 -2.63 4.57
CA LEU A 108 -10.16 -1.40 3.82
C LEU A 108 -10.77 -0.35 4.74
N TYR A 109 -10.14 0.82 4.84
CA TYR A 109 -10.58 1.88 5.73
C TYR A 109 -11.72 2.69 5.15
N ILE A 110 -12.75 2.88 5.98
CA ILE A 110 -13.92 3.71 5.72
C ILE A 110 -13.84 4.99 6.54
N ASN A 111 -14.01 6.13 5.86
CA ASN A 111 -14.06 7.44 6.50
C ASN A 111 -15.48 7.78 7.03
N ASP A 112 -15.61 8.94 7.67
CA ASP A 112 -16.86 9.50 8.20
C ASP A 112 -17.95 9.74 7.13
N LYS A 113 -17.57 9.80 5.86
CA LYS A 113 -18.46 10.00 4.70
C LYS A 113 -18.87 8.68 4.03
N ASN A 114 -18.62 7.54 4.68
CA ASN A 114 -18.82 6.20 4.14
C ASN A 114 -18.11 5.98 2.80
N GLU A 115 -16.88 6.46 2.68
CA GLU A 115 -16.03 6.28 1.51
C GLU A 115 -14.83 5.38 1.84
N ILE A 116 -14.51 4.46 0.93
CA ILE A 116 -13.26 3.69 0.99
C ILE A 116 -12.11 4.63 0.63
N THR A 117 -11.11 4.68 1.51
CA THR A 117 -9.89 5.48 1.32
C THR A 117 -8.73 4.61 0.86
N GLU A 118 -8.14 3.86 1.76
CA GLU A 118 -7.02 2.96 1.53
C GLU A 118 -7.12 1.70 2.39
N GLY A 119 -6.23 0.74 2.20
CA GLY A 119 -6.12 -0.41 3.09
C GLY A 119 -5.25 -0.10 4.31
N SER A 120 -5.26 -0.98 5.32
CA SER A 120 -4.47 -0.79 6.53
C SER A 120 -2.97 -0.64 6.26
N ARG A 121 -2.49 -1.26 5.17
CA ARG A 121 -1.09 -1.22 4.71
C ARG A 121 -0.95 -1.08 3.19
N SER A 122 -2.00 -0.66 2.49
CA SER A 122 -2.07 -0.72 1.03
C SER A 122 -2.92 0.40 0.45
N ASN A 123 -2.87 0.61 -0.86
CA ASN A 123 -3.84 1.45 -1.58
C ASN A 123 -4.77 0.55 -2.40
N THR A 124 -6.04 0.95 -2.54
CA THR A 124 -7.08 0.16 -3.21
C THR A 124 -7.51 0.79 -4.53
N PHE A 125 -7.72 -0.05 -5.54
CA PHE A 125 -8.13 0.34 -6.87
C PHE A 125 -9.33 -0.49 -7.32
N PHE A 126 -10.29 0.17 -7.95
CA PHE A 126 -11.52 -0.43 -8.46
C PHE A 126 -11.55 -0.31 -9.99
N LEU A 127 -12.05 -1.33 -10.68
CA LEU A 127 -12.11 -1.38 -12.13
C LEU A 127 -13.56 -1.42 -12.58
N LYS A 128 -13.90 -0.59 -13.55
CA LYS A 128 -15.22 -0.62 -14.20
C LYS A 128 -15.07 -0.33 -15.68
N GLY A 129 -15.48 -1.28 -16.52
CA GLY A 129 -15.21 -1.26 -17.94
C GLY A 129 -13.71 -1.13 -18.22
N LYS A 130 -13.33 -0.08 -18.96
CA LYS A 130 -11.93 0.17 -19.35
C LYS A 130 -11.19 1.17 -18.43
N LYS A 131 -11.79 1.54 -17.30
CA LYS A 131 -11.28 2.61 -16.43
C LYS A 131 -10.87 2.08 -15.06
N VAL A 132 -9.88 2.72 -14.47
CA VAL A 132 -9.39 2.49 -13.11
C VAL A 132 -9.86 3.63 -12.21
N TYR A 133 -10.35 3.30 -11.03
CA TYR A 133 -10.80 4.24 -10.02
C TYR A 133 -10.02 4.02 -8.73
N THR A 134 -9.65 5.09 -8.05
CA THR A 134 -8.98 5.05 -6.74
C THR A 134 -9.37 6.26 -5.94
N ALA A 135 -9.30 6.16 -4.60
CA ALA A 135 -9.52 7.30 -3.73
C ALA A 135 -8.56 8.47 -4.08
N PRO A 136 -9.01 9.74 -3.89
CA PRO A 136 -8.22 10.91 -4.21
C PRO A 136 -6.92 10.96 -3.42
N ALA A 137 -5.86 11.47 -4.05
CA ALA A 137 -4.54 11.62 -3.44
C ALA A 137 -4.59 12.26 -2.03
N LYS A 138 -5.44 13.27 -1.83
CA LYS A 138 -5.61 14.01 -0.57
C LYS A 138 -6.11 13.15 0.61
N ASP A 139 -6.77 12.03 0.33
CA ASP A 139 -7.43 11.19 1.33
C ASP A 139 -6.62 9.93 1.68
N VAL A 140 -5.47 9.71 1.03
CA VAL A 140 -4.68 8.48 1.16
C VAL A 140 -3.17 8.73 1.29
N LEU A 141 -2.45 7.69 1.70
CA LEU A 141 -1.00 7.67 1.59
C LEU A 141 -0.61 7.62 0.12
N LEU A 142 0.29 8.52 -0.30
CA LEU A 142 0.86 8.54 -1.65
C LEU A 142 1.90 7.42 -1.83
N GLY A 143 1.44 6.17 -1.80
CA GLY A 143 2.28 4.99 -1.95
C GLY A 143 3.12 5.05 -3.22
N VAL A 144 4.38 4.59 -3.13
CA VAL A 144 5.27 4.52 -4.30
C VAL A 144 4.70 3.57 -5.35
N THR A 145 4.20 2.40 -4.92
CA THR A 145 3.53 1.43 -5.79
C THR A 145 2.28 2.03 -6.45
N ARG A 146 1.42 2.74 -5.70
CA ARG A 146 0.26 3.48 -6.24
C ARG A 146 0.69 4.45 -7.35
N GLN A 147 1.68 5.29 -7.09
CA GLN A 147 2.16 6.28 -8.08
C GLN A 147 2.67 5.61 -9.36
N ARG A 148 3.42 4.51 -9.23
CA ARG A 148 3.90 3.72 -10.38
C ARG A 148 2.76 3.11 -11.17
N ILE A 149 1.79 2.48 -10.51
CA ILE A 149 0.62 1.88 -11.17
C ILE A 149 -0.16 2.96 -11.94
N ILE A 150 -0.44 4.12 -11.32
CA ILE A 150 -1.16 5.22 -11.99
C ILE A 150 -0.40 5.71 -13.22
N ARG A 151 0.92 5.91 -13.10
CA ARG A 151 1.78 6.31 -14.21
C ARG A 151 1.74 5.27 -15.35
N LEU A 152 1.96 3.99 -15.03
CA LEU A 152 1.96 2.90 -16.00
C LEU A 152 0.62 2.75 -16.71
N CYS A 153 -0.49 2.88 -15.97
CA CYS A 153 -1.82 2.90 -16.56
C CYS A 153 -1.95 4.03 -17.60
N ARG A 154 -1.59 5.27 -17.23
CA ARG A 154 -1.64 6.42 -18.13
C ARG A 154 -0.74 6.25 -19.36
N GLU A 155 0.48 5.75 -19.18
CA GLU A 155 1.41 5.45 -20.28
C GLU A 155 0.88 4.38 -21.24
N ASN A 156 -0.02 3.50 -20.78
CA ASN A 156 -0.64 2.44 -21.57
C ASN A 156 -2.07 2.77 -22.04
N GLY A 157 -2.45 4.04 -22.02
CA GLY A 157 -3.76 4.53 -22.47
C GLY A 157 -4.93 4.07 -21.59
N ILE A 158 -4.67 3.68 -20.35
CA ILE A 158 -5.68 3.30 -19.36
C ILE A 158 -6.03 4.55 -18.54
N GLU A 159 -7.30 4.96 -18.61
CA GLU A 159 -7.81 6.10 -17.85
C GLU A 159 -7.84 5.77 -16.36
N VAL A 160 -7.28 6.67 -15.54
CA VAL A 160 -7.30 6.57 -14.08
C VAL A 160 -8.05 7.77 -13.51
N ILE A 161 -9.15 7.51 -12.84
CA ILE A 161 -10.01 8.49 -12.18
C ILE A 161 -9.75 8.46 -10.68
N GLU A 162 -9.27 9.59 -10.16
CA GLU A 162 -9.08 9.78 -8.71
C GLU A 162 -10.35 10.45 -8.15
N MET A 163 -11.22 9.68 -7.50
CA MET A 163 -12.51 10.15 -6.97
C MET A 163 -12.91 9.42 -5.69
N PRO A 164 -13.77 10.02 -4.84
CA PRO A 164 -14.30 9.33 -3.67
C PRO A 164 -15.04 8.05 -4.06
N ILE A 165 -14.77 6.94 -3.36
CA ILE A 165 -15.40 5.64 -3.62
C ILE A 165 -16.39 5.35 -2.50
N LYS A 166 -17.69 5.50 -2.78
CA LYS A 166 -18.75 5.28 -1.79
C LYS A 166 -18.94 3.80 -1.50
N LEU A 167 -18.99 3.45 -0.23
CA LEU A 167 -19.12 2.06 0.24
C LEU A 167 -20.38 1.37 -0.34
N ASN A 168 -21.50 2.10 -0.45
CA ASN A 168 -22.74 1.58 -1.01
C ASN A 168 -22.74 1.44 -2.55
N GLU A 169 -21.66 1.83 -3.23
CA GLU A 169 -21.53 1.73 -4.69
C GLU A 169 -20.49 0.71 -5.14
N ILE A 170 -19.82 0.04 -4.21
CA ILE A 170 -18.69 -0.82 -4.54
C ILE A 170 -19.09 -2.08 -5.33
N ASN A 171 -20.36 -2.47 -5.25
CA ASN A 171 -20.94 -3.55 -6.03
C ASN A 171 -21.04 -3.23 -7.53
N LYS A 172 -20.86 -1.96 -7.93
CA LYS A 172 -20.92 -1.51 -9.34
C LYS A 172 -19.60 -1.69 -10.09
N PHE A 173 -18.53 -2.13 -9.43
CA PHE A 173 -17.22 -2.37 -10.03
C PHE A 173 -17.07 -3.84 -10.43
N ASP A 174 -16.38 -4.08 -11.54
CA ASP A 174 -16.19 -5.41 -12.11
C ASP A 174 -15.08 -6.19 -11.37
N ALA A 175 -14.03 -5.47 -10.96
CA ALA A 175 -12.87 -6.03 -10.28
C ALA A 175 -12.22 -5.04 -9.33
N VAL A 176 -11.49 -5.55 -8.35
CA VAL A 176 -10.77 -4.74 -7.36
C VAL A 176 -9.39 -5.34 -7.12
N PHE A 177 -8.41 -4.49 -6.86
CA PHE A 177 -7.10 -4.93 -6.38
C PHE A 177 -6.54 -3.97 -5.33
N MET A 178 -5.66 -4.50 -4.48
CA MET A 178 -4.83 -3.69 -3.60
C MET A 178 -3.40 -3.61 -4.11
N SER A 179 -2.68 -2.60 -3.65
CA SER A 179 -1.29 -2.40 -4.01
C SER A 179 -0.40 -2.12 -2.80
N GLY A 180 0.84 -2.60 -2.89
CA GLY A 180 1.86 -2.37 -1.87
C GLY A 180 3.24 -2.84 -2.34
N THR A 181 4.27 -2.56 -1.55
CA THR A 181 5.65 -2.91 -1.93
C THR A 181 5.84 -4.43 -2.07
N SER A 182 5.43 -5.21 -1.07
CA SER A 182 5.50 -6.68 -1.15
C SER A 182 4.39 -7.29 -2.01
N PRO A 183 3.11 -6.87 -1.88
CA PRO A 183 2.01 -7.46 -2.64
C PRO A 183 1.99 -7.10 -4.13
N LYS A 184 2.72 -6.06 -4.56
CA LYS A 184 2.67 -5.50 -5.92
C LYS A 184 1.24 -5.06 -6.29
N VAL A 185 0.62 -5.70 -7.28
CA VAL A 185 -0.78 -5.60 -7.67
C VAL A 185 -1.44 -6.93 -7.27
N LEU A 186 -2.26 -6.93 -6.22
CA LEU A 186 -2.86 -8.15 -5.67
C LEU A 186 -4.39 -8.11 -5.83
N PRO A 187 -5.00 -9.05 -6.60
CA PRO A 187 -6.44 -9.12 -6.78
C PRO A 187 -7.20 -9.27 -5.47
N ILE A 188 -8.33 -8.58 -5.33
CA ILE A 188 -9.28 -8.75 -4.23
C ILE A 188 -10.45 -9.56 -4.77
N LYS A 189 -10.69 -10.73 -4.18
CA LYS A 189 -11.83 -11.61 -4.50
C LYS A 189 -13.08 -11.19 -3.75
N TYR A 190 -12.91 -10.73 -2.51
CA TYR A 190 -14.02 -10.33 -1.64
C TYR A 190 -13.71 -9.02 -0.89
N ILE A 191 -14.67 -8.09 -0.87
CA ILE A 191 -14.78 -7.03 0.13
C ILE A 191 -16.03 -7.34 0.95
N ASP A 192 -15.85 -7.68 2.21
CA ASP A 192 -16.93 -8.23 3.04
C ASP A 192 -17.61 -9.39 2.28
N ASP A 193 -18.92 -9.30 2.03
CA ASP A 193 -19.70 -10.32 1.31
C ASP A 193 -19.74 -10.11 -0.20
N ILE A 194 -19.15 -9.03 -0.73
CA ILE A 194 -19.22 -8.68 -2.16
C ILE A 194 -18.06 -9.35 -2.90
N LYS A 195 -18.41 -10.17 -3.89
CA LYS A 195 -17.47 -10.90 -4.74
C LYS A 195 -17.09 -10.10 -5.99
N TYR A 196 -15.83 -10.17 -6.38
CA TYR A 196 -15.27 -9.54 -7.59
C TYR A 196 -14.62 -10.54 -8.54
N ASP A 197 -14.50 -10.17 -9.81
CA ASP A 197 -13.80 -10.97 -10.82
C ASP A 197 -12.28 -10.75 -10.77
N THR A 198 -11.56 -11.73 -10.26
CA THR A 198 -10.10 -11.69 -10.15
C THR A 198 -9.38 -12.02 -11.46
N LYS A 199 -10.11 -12.48 -12.47
CA LYS A 199 -9.62 -12.75 -13.83
C LYS A 199 -10.03 -11.67 -14.83
N TYR A 200 -10.53 -10.53 -14.35
CA TYR A 200 -10.96 -9.43 -15.20
C TYR A 200 -9.83 -8.95 -16.13
N PRO A 201 -10.07 -8.80 -17.45
CA PRO A 201 -8.99 -8.55 -18.42
C PRO A 201 -8.13 -7.32 -18.12
N LEU A 202 -8.75 -6.23 -17.65
CA LEU A 202 -8.01 -5.02 -17.30
C LEU A 202 -7.11 -5.23 -16.08
N LEU A 203 -7.56 -6.02 -15.09
CA LEU A 203 -6.76 -6.36 -13.91
C LEU A 203 -5.51 -7.15 -14.32
N LEU A 204 -5.70 -8.21 -15.10
CA LEU A 204 -4.60 -9.04 -15.59
C LEU A 204 -3.59 -8.23 -16.42
N LYS A 205 -4.08 -7.29 -17.24
CA LYS A 205 -3.23 -6.36 -17.98
C LYS A 205 -2.39 -5.49 -17.05
N ILE A 206 -2.99 -4.91 -16.00
CA ILE A 206 -2.28 -4.05 -15.04
C ILE A 206 -1.23 -4.85 -14.26
N MET A 207 -1.56 -6.07 -13.82
CA MET A 207 -0.61 -6.97 -13.16
C MET A 207 0.61 -7.23 -14.04
N LYS A 208 0.38 -7.61 -15.31
CA LYS A 208 1.44 -7.84 -16.29
C LYS A 208 2.33 -6.62 -16.50
N ILE A 209 1.73 -5.45 -16.74
CA ILE A 209 2.49 -4.20 -16.96
C ILE A 209 3.39 -3.87 -15.76
N TYR A 210 2.89 -4.05 -14.54
CA TYR A 210 3.66 -3.75 -13.34
C TYR A 210 4.78 -4.78 -13.10
N ASP A 211 4.52 -6.06 -13.33
CA ASP A 211 5.56 -7.10 -13.23
C ASP A 211 6.67 -6.91 -14.28
N ASP A 212 6.31 -6.52 -15.51
CA ASP A 212 7.27 -6.17 -16.56
C ASP A 212 8.14 -4.96 -16.16
N GLU A 213 7.56 -3.93 -15.51
CA GLU A 213 8.34 -2.79 -14.96
C GLU A 213 9.36 -3.27 -13.91
N ILE A 214 8.94 -4.12 -12.97
CA ILE A 214 9.84 -4.66 -11.93
C ILE A 214 10.96 -5.48 -12.56
N ASN A 215 10.63 -6.40 -13.48
CA ASN A 215 11.61 -7.26 -14.13
C ASN A 215 12.64 -6.44 -14.92
N ASN A 216 12.22 -5.37 -15.59
CA ASN A 216 13.13 -4.47 -16.28
C ASN A 216 14.00 -3.64 -15.33
N TYR A 217 13.48 -3.26 -14.15
CA TYR A 217 14.26 -2.56 -13.13
C TYR A 217 15.33 -3.46 -12.51
N LEU A 218 15.05 -4.76 -12.31
CA LEU A 218 15.99 -5.72 -11.72
C LEU A 218 17.10 -6.16 -12.69
N LYS A 219 16.90 -5.99 -14.01
CA LYS A 219 17.91 -6.29 -15.04
C LYS A 219 18.91 -5.15 -15.27
N LYS A 220 18.65 -3.96 -14.75
CA LYS A 220 19.53 -2.78 -14.83
C LYS A 220 20.46 -2.72 -13.63
#